data_AF-A0A0F9LZ54-F1
#
_entry.id   AF-A0A0F9LZ54-F1
#
_cell.length_a   1.000
_cell.length_b   1.000
_cell.length_c   1.000
_cell.angle_alpha   90.00
_cell.angle_beta   90.00
_cell.angle_gamma   90.00
#
_symmetry.space_group_name_H-M   'P 1'
#
loop_
_entity.id
_entity.type
_entity.pdbx_description
1 polymer ?
#
loop_
_entity_poly.entity_id
_entity_poly.type
_entity_poly.pdbx_seq_one_letter_code
_entity_poly.pdbx_strand_id
1 'polypeptide(L)'
;VEVSPKLSSKRFEDFTKVSIAPIEVALDAGETAVVNVAIGPFIQDDTNDKRYALNSGDYEVEAISIDDTEDTEFEGGTFSVESSNRILVPVLYDPAYLETIMYTEGIETYLTSAFTRTVEVFDNGNYTTFNGGVDEMMDIEHVFYPISTTNISEYPLEGDLCVKSAALAAEELGLAQSWAGPSVGTQVGNHGFDYLISLAPDSIGGTFCETRDGQISGTNDTDLSVNRSQFTIAHQTGHILGAQHCDANQEFVMCAGERNPKYIDEGIFVFDKASRDMMANKFE
;
A
#
# COMPACT_ATOMS: atom_id res chain seq x y z
N VAL A 1 12.80 -29.99 13.45
CA VAL A 1 11.36 -30.17 13.22
C VAL A 1 10.87 -28.89 12.59
N GLU A 2 10.31 -29.00 11.40
CA GLU A 2 9.68 -27.88 10.70
C GLU A 2 8.21 -27.81 11.10
N VAL A 3 7.74 -26.65 11.53
CA VAL A 3 6.34 -26.40 11.89
C VAL A 3 5.77 -25.37 10.93
N SER A 4 4.71 -25.75 10.21
CA SER A 4 4.11 -24.96 9.13
C SER A 4 2.62 -24.75 9.42
N PRO A 5 2.24 -23.65 10.11
CA PRO A 5 0.85 -23.32 10.33
C PRO A 5 0.14 -22.94 9.03
N LYS A 6 -1.18 -23.14 8.99
CA LYS A 6 -2.06 -22.74 7.90
C LYS A 6 -3.13 -21.82 8.44
N LEU A 7 -3.21 -20.62 7.85
CA LEU A 7 -4.17 -19.60 8.22
C LEU A 7 -5.38 -19.61 7.28
N SER A 8 -6.53 -19.31 7.84
CA SER A 8 -7.74 -18.93 7.12
C SER A 8 -8.21 -17.56 7.59
N SER A 9 -8.86 -16.82 6.70
CA SER A 9 -9.60 -15.62 7.08
C SER A 9 -11.08 -15.95 7.05
N LYS A 10 -11.83 -15.45 8.05
CA LYS A 10 -13.30 -15.53 8.01
C LYS A 10 -13.92 -14.48 7.10
N ARG A 11 -13.10 -13.53 6.61
CA ARG A 11 -13.54 -12.41 5.76
C ARG A 11 -13.38 -12.72 4.27
N PHE A 12 -12.32 -13.41 3.87
CA PHE A 12 -12.00 -13.66 2.46
C PHE A 12 -12.30 -15.11 2.13
N GLU A 13 -13.30 -15.36 1.26
CA GLU A 13 -13.74 -16.73 0.93
C GLU A 13 -12.62 -17.60 0.35
N ASP A 14 -11.61 -16.96 -0.23
CA ASP A 14 -10.52 -17.61 -0.94
C ASP A 14 -9.16 -17.50 -0.21
N PHE A 15 -9.15 -17.03 1.04
CA PHE A 15 -8.05 -17.19 2.00
C PHE A 15 -8.43 -18.33 2.94
N THR A 16 -8.15 -19.56 2.52
CA THR A 16 -8.45 -20.77 3.30
C THR A 16 -7.23 -21.68 3.32
N LYS A 17 -6.77 -22.05 4.52
CA LYS A 17 -5.59 -22.91 4.74
C LYS A 17 -4.33 -22.46 3.99
N VAL A 18 -4.14 -21.15 3.90
CA VAL A 18 -2.94 -20.52 3.33
C VAL A 18 -1.76 -20.82 4.24
N SER A 19 -0.71 -21.43 3.68
CA SER A 19 0.48 -21.77 4.45
C SER A 19 1.27 -20.50 4.76
N ILE A 20 1.69 -20.34 6.02
CA ILE A 20 2.65 -19.30 6.38
C ILE A 20 4.07 -19.87 6.37
N ALA A 21 5.08 -19.00 6.45
CA ALA A 21 6.47 -19.42 6.43
C ALA A 21 6.76 -20.47 7.53
N PRO A 22 7.45 -21.57 7.19
CA PRO A 22 7.79 -22.61 8.14
C PRO A 22 8.70 -22.10 9.25
N ILE A 23 8.58 -22.68 10.44
CA ILE A 23 9.42 -22.40 11.59
C ILE A 23 10.23 -23.63 11.92
N GLU A 24 11.55 -23.50 11.86
CA GLU A 24 12.46 -24.54 12.29
C GLU A 24 12.63 -24.51 13.81
N VAL A 25 12.37 -25.66 14.44
CA VAL A 25 12.52 -25.86 15.88
C VAL A 25 13.48 -27.03 16.11
N ALA A 26 14.54 -26.77 16.87
CA ALA A 26 15.39 -27.82 17.41
C ALA A 26 14.72 -28.42 18.64
N LEU A 27 14.54 -29.74 18.65
CA LEU A 27 13.95 -30.48 19.76
C LEU A 27 14.84 -31.67 20.10
N ASP A 28 15.22 -31.78 21.37
CA ASP A 28 15.84 -32.99 21.90
C ASP A 28 14.80 -34.10 22.15
N ALA A 29 15.27 -35.34 22.30
CA ALA A 29 14.40 -36.48 22.53
C ALA A 29 13.58 -36.33 23.83
N GLY A 30 12.25 -36.26 23.69
CA GLY A 30 11.32 -36.10 24.81
C GLY A 30 11.15 -34.66 25.30
N GLU A 31 11.75 -33.68 24.62
CA GLU A 31 11.56 -32.27 24.91
C GLU A 31 10.17 -31.77 24.46
N THR A 32 9.68 -30.73 25.13
CA THR A 32 8.54 -29.93 24.69
C THR A 32 8.99 -28.49 24.60
N ALA A 33 8.72 -27.84 23.46
CA ALA A 33 9.01 -26.43 23.25
C ALA A 33 7.74 -25.64 22.92
N VAL A 34 7.77 -24.34 23.22
CA VAL A 34 6.76 -23.38 22.76
C VAL A 34 7.31 -22.70 21.52
N VAL A 35 6.54 -22.73 20.43
CA VAL A 35 6.89 -22.10 19.15
C VAL A 35 6.12 -20.80 19.05
N ASN A 36 6.84 -19.69 18.90
CA ASN A 36 6.23 -18.39 18.63
C ASN A 36 6.28 -18.12 17.13
N VAL A 37 5.12 -17.85 16.55
CA VAL A 37 4.97 -17.51 15.14
C VAL A 37 4.86 -16.01 15.02
N ALA A 38 5.80 -15.38 14.31
CA ALA A 38 5.70 -13.97 13.93
C ALA A 38 5.27 -13.91 12.46
N ILE A 39 4.13 -13.29 12.20
CA ILE A 39 3.60 -13.15 10.84
C ILE A 39 3.63 -11.66 10.50
N GLY A 40 4.22 -11.36 9.34
CA GLY A 40 4.22 -10.00 8.80
C GLY A 40 2.84 -9.57 8.31
N PRO A 41 2.67 -8.30 7.94
CA PRO A 41 1.41 -7.78 7.43
C PRO A 41 1.02 -8.34 6.07
N PHE A 42 1.93 -9.00 5.36
CA PHE A 42 1.69 -9.59 4.03
C PHE A 42 1.99 -11.07 4.02
N ILE A 43 1.16 -11.82 3.29
CA ILE A 43 1.32 -13.25 3.06
C ILE A 43 1.30 -13.51 1.56
N GLN A 44 2.30 -14.26 1.10
CA GLN A 44 2.34 -14.78 -0.26
C GLN A 44 2.05 -16.28 -0.24
N ASP A 45 1.00 -16.69 -0.93
CA ASP A 45 0.64 -18.09 -1.17
C ASP A 45 1.18 -18.51 -2.53
N ASP A 46 2.40 -19.04 -2.56
CA ASP A 46 3.05 -19.51 -3.78
C ASP A 46 2.33 -20.69 -4.43
N THR A 47 1.51 -21.43 -3.67
CA THR A 47 0.80 -22.60 -4.21
C THR A 47 -0.35 -22.19 -5.12
N ASN A 48 -1.02 -21.10 -4.76
CA ASN A 48 -2.17 -20.58 -5.49
C ASN A 48 -1.87 -19.27 -6.24
N ASP A 49 -0.63 -18.78 -6.18
CA ASP A 49 -0.17 -17.47 -6.71
C ASP A 49 -1.04 -16.31 -6.23
N LYS A 50 -1.24 -16.24 -4.90
CA LYS A 50 -2.04 -15.20 -4.26
C LYS A 50 -1.22 -14.39 -3.28
N ARG A 51 -1.59 -13.12 -3.15
CA ARG A 51 -0.98 -12.18 -2.20
C ARG A 51 -2.08 -11.58 -1.35
N TYR A 52 -1.85 -11.54 -0.04
CA TYR A 52 -2.82 -11.10 0.94
C TYR A 52 -2.21 -10.11 1.93
N ALA A 53 -3.05 -9.24 2.48
CA ALA A 53 -2.71 -8.37 3.59
C ALA A 53 -3.48 -8.82 4.85
N LEU A 54 -2.74 -9.10 5.93
CA LEU A 54 -3.29 -9.38 7.25
C LEU A 54 -3.72 -8.07 7.93
N ASN A 55 -4.83 -7.53 7.46
CA ASN A 55 -5.43 -6.33 8.03
C ASN A 55 -6.41 -6.68 9.16
N SER A 56 -7.07 -5.68 9.73
CA SER A 56 -8.07 -5.84 10.79
C SER A 56 -9.08 -6.95 10.48
N GLY A 57 -9.55 -7.67 11.50
CA GLY A 57 -10.55 -8.72 11.37
C GLY A 57 -10.14 -10.08 11.92
N ASP A 58 -11.01 -11.07 11.71
CA ASP A 58 -10.91 -12.39 12.34
C ASP A 58 -10.20 -13.41 11.44
N TYR A 59 -9.25 -14.12 12.04
CA TYR A 59 -8.45 -15.16 11.42
C TYR A 59 -8.47 -16.44 12.26
N GLU A 60 -8.11 -17.53 11.63
CA GLU A 60 -8.06 -18.85 12.23
C GLU A 60 -6.79 -19.58 11.80
N VAL A 61 -6.04 -20.08 12.77
CA VAL A 61 -5.04 -21.14 12.52
C VAL A 61 -5.83 -22.43 12.44
N GLU A 62 -6.09 -22.93 11.24
CA GLU A 62 -6.96 -24.10 11.03
C GLU A 62 -6.19 -25.42 11.07
N ALA A 63 -4.92 -25.40 10.71
CA ALA A 63 -4.09 -26.60 10.64
C ALA A 63 -2.62 -26.26 10.89
N ILE A 64 -1.87 -27.26 11.31
CA ILE A 64 -0.41 -27.21 11.42
C ILE A 64 0.14 -28.44 10.72
N SER A 65 1.21 -28.28 9.96
CA SER A 65 2.00 -29.40 9.45
C SER A 65 3.33 -29.47 10.19
N ILE A 66 3.78 -30.68 10.52
CA ILE A 66 5.05 -30.97 11.17
C ILE A 66 5.87 -31.85 10.22
N ASP A 67 7.03 -31.38 9.77
CA ASP A 67 7.88 -32.06 8.77
C ASP A 67 7.03 -32.60 7.59
N ASP A 68 6.25 -31.70 6.96
CA ASP A 68 5.31 -31.97 5.85
C ASP A 68 4.11 -32.91 6.17
N THR A 69 3.90 -33.27 7.44
CA THR A 69 2.76 -34.10 7.86
C THR A 69 1.74 -33.26 8.62
N GLU A 70 0.50 -33.19 8.12
CA GLU A 70 -0.58 -32.46 8.78
C GLU A 70 -0.95 -33.10 10.14
N ASP A 71 -1.01 -32.28 11.18
CA ASP A 71 -1.46 -32.69 12.52
C ASP A 71 -3.00 -32.78 12.53
N THR A 72 -3.51 -34.01 12.54
CA THR A 72 -4.95 -34.28 12.54
C THR A 72 -5.61 -34.11 13.91
N GLU A 73 -4.83 -33.94 14.98
CA GLU A 73 -5.33 -33.71 16.35
C GLU A 73 -5.40 -32.23 16.71
N PHE A 74 -4.80 -31.35 15.90
CA PHE A 74 -4.87 -29.91 16.10
C PHE A 74 -6.30 -29.39 15.93
N GLU A 75 -6.88 -28.85 17.00
CA GLU A 75 -8.28 -28.39 17.03
C GLU A 75 -8.48 -26.98 16.46
N GLY A 76 -7.41 -26.28 16.08
CA GLY A 76 -7.45 -24.92 15.58
C GLY A 76 -7.35 -23.83 16.66
N GLY A 77 -7.24 -22.58 16.22
CA GLY A 77 -7.26 -21.42 17.12
C GLY A 77 -7.62 -20.13 16.40
N THR A 78 -8.56 -19.37 16.96
CA THR A 78 -9.00 -18.09 16.37
C THR A 78 -8.32 -16.90 17.03
N PHE A 79 -8.03 -15.87 16.26
CA PHE A 79 -7.57 -14.58 16.76
C PHE A 79 -8.15 -13.45 15.90
N SER A 80 -8.12 -12.23 16.44
CA SER A 80 -8.54 -11.02 15.74
C SER A 80 -7.37 -10.05 15.65
N VAL A 81 -7.20 -9.43 14.49
CA VAL A 81 -6.35 -8.26 14.31
C VAL A 81 -7.22 -7.04 14.55
N GLU A 82 -6.87 -6.23 15.54
CA GLU A 82 -7.61 -4.99 15.84
C GLU A 82 -7.43 -3.96 14.73
N SER A 83 -8.39 -3.05 14.59
CA SER A 83 -8.23 -1.87 13.74
C SER A 83 -7.02 -1.05 14.22
N SER A 84 -6.27 -0.52 13.27
CA SER A 84 -5.10 0.31 13.52
C SER A 84 -5.03 1.44 12.50
N ASN A 85 -4.11 2.37 12.70
CA ASN A 85 -3.85 3.42 11.72
C ASN A 85 -2.89 2.99 10.60
N ARG A 86 -2.57 1.68 10.51
CA ARG A 86 -1.73 1.14 9.45
C ARG A 86 -2.54 0.90 8.19
N ILE A 87 -2.01 1.38 7.07
CA ILE A 87 -2.62 1.23 5.75
C ILE A 87 -1.76 0.27 4.93
N LEU A 88 -2.34 -0.84 4.53
CA LEU A 88 -1.67 -1.92 3.79
C LEU A 88 -1.87 -1.71 2.30
N VAL A 89 -0.80 -1.34 1.60
CA VAL A 89 -0.87 -0.83 0.22
C VAL A 89 -0.06 -1.70 -0.74
N PRO A 90 -0.69 -2.40 -1.71
CA PRO A 90 0.03 -3.00 -2.81
C PRO A 90 0.49 -1.90 -3.76
N VAL A 91 1.75 -1.98 -4.18
CA VAL A 91 2.34 -1.02 -5.12
C VAL A 91 2.81 -1.75 -6.36
N LEU A 92 2.07 -1.59 -7.45
CA LEU A 92 2.51 -2.06 -8.76
C LEU A 92 3.50 -1.06 -9.34
N TYR A 93 4.68 -1.51 -9.74
CA TYR A 93 5.65 -0.62 -10.36
C TYR A 93 6.46 -1.35 -11.43
N ASP A 94 6.70 -0.63 -12.53
CA ASP A 94 7.77 -0.99 -13.45
C ASP A 94 9.12 -0.51 -12.86
N PRO A 95 10.15 -1.36 -12.74
CA PRO A 95 11.49 -0.94 -12.31
C PRO A 95 12.05 0.26 -13.07
N ALA A 96 11.68 0.44 -14.34
CA ALA A 96 12.04 1.60 -15.16
C ALA A 96 11.54 2.94 -14.58
N TYR A 97 10.54 2.92 -13.70
CA TYR A 97 10.10 4.11 -12.96
C TYR A 97 11.24 4.72 -12.14
N LEU A 98 11.92 3.90 -11.32
CA LEU A 98 13.03 4.36 -10.49
C LEU A 98 14.25 4.73 -11.34
N GLU A 99 14.49 4.03 -12.45
CA GLU A 99 15.54 4.38 -13.42
C GLU A 99 15.30 5.75 -14.04
N THR A 100 14.05 6.05 -14.41
CA THR A 100 13.64 7.32 -15.05
C THR A 100 13.90 8.52 -14.14
N ILE A 101 13.72 8.36 -12.82
CA ILE A 101 13.98 9.41 -11.81
C ILE A 101 15.38 9.30 -11.18
N MET A 102 16.23 8.41 -11.70
CA MET A 102 17.59 8.15 -11.24
C MET A 102 17.69 7.80 -9.74
N TYR A 103 16.71 7.09 -9.18
CA TYR A 103 16.67 6.69 -7.77
C TYR A 103 17.18 5.27 -7.57
N THR A 104 18.06 5.05 -6.58
CA THR A 104 18.79 3.78 -6.43
C THR A 104 18.58 3.06 -5.09
N GLU A 105 17.88 3.67 -4.12
CA GLU A 105 17.75 3.09 -2.77
C GLU A 105 16.62 2.06 -2.65
N GLY A 106 15.87 1.82 -3.72
CA GLY A 106 14.79 0.83 -3.77
C GLY A 106 13.39 1.43 -3.58
N ILE A 107 12.39 0.70 -4.03
CA ILE A 107 11.00 1.19 -4.11
C ILE A 107 10.39 1.47 -2.73
N GLU A 108 10.66 0.62 -1.74
CA GLU A 108 10.13 0.79 -0.38
C GLU A 108 10.68 2.07 0.27
N THR A 109 12.00 2.29 0.20
CA THR A 109 12.63 3.52 0.70
C THR A 109 12.13 4.77 -0.03
N TYR A 110 11.93 4.68 -1.35
CA TYR A 110 11.34 5.76 -2.14
C TYR A 110 9.94 6.15 -1.64
N LEU A 111 9.07 5.14 -1.43
CA LEU A 111 7.69 5.33 -0.98
C LEU A 111 7.66 5.83 0.47
N THR A 112 8.34 5.17 1.40
CA THR A 112 8.44 5.62 2.79
C THR A 112 8.91 7.08 2.84
N SER A 113 9.94 7.44 2.09
CA SER A 113 10.41 8.82 2.02
C SER A 113 9.37 9.80 1.45
N ALA A 114 8.49 9.39 0.53
CA ALA A 114 7.44 10.26 0.00
C ALA A 114 6.42 10.64 1.09
N PHE A 115 6.10 9.69 1.97
CA PHE A 115 5.05 9.84 2.98
C PHE A 115 5.57 10.36 4.33
N THR A 116 6.83 10.07 4.69
CA THR A 116 7.40 10.48 5.98
C THR A 116 8.30 11.71 5.93
N ARG A 117 8.58 12.27 4.75
CA ARG A 117 9.34 13.53 4.65
C ARG A 117 8.54 14.69 5.23
N THR A 118 9.22 15.68 5.78
CA THR A 118 8.59 16.85 6.40
C THR A 118 7.57 17.52 5.47
N VAL A 119 6.37 17.74 6.00
CA VAL A 119 5.32 18.52 5.36
C VAL A 119 4.86 19.65 6.27
N GLU A 120 4.19 20.63 5.69
CA GLU A 120 3.56 21.71 6.45
C GLU A 120 2.12 21.93 6.01
N VAL A 121 1.28 22.37 6.95
CA VAL A 121 -0.05 22.88 6.68
C VAL A 121 -0.04 24.40 6.82
N PHE A 122 -0.42 25.10 5.76
CA PHE A 122 -0.56 26.55 5.73
C PHE A 122 -1.97 26.98 6.17
N ASP A 123 -2.03 27.90 7.13
CA ASP A 123 -3.27 28.52 7.61
C ASP A 123 -3.05 30.01 7.90
N ASN A 124 -3.65 30.89 7.09
CA ASN A 124 -3.69 32.33 7.32
C ASN A 124 -2.32 32.97 7.65
N GLY A 125 -1.26 32.58 6.91
CA GLY A 125 0.09 33.12 7.10
C GLY A 125 0.96 32.35 8.09
N ASN A 126 0.42 31.32 8.75
CA ASN A 126 1.16 30.44 9.65
C ASN A 126 1.37 29.06 9.02
N TYR A 127 2.45 28.41 9.42
CA TYR A 127 2.76 27.03 9.04
C TYR A 127 2.75 26.15 10.28
N THR A 128 2.09 25.00 10.18
CA THR A 128 2.18 23.91 11.15
C THR A 128 3.00 22.80 10.53
N THR A 129 4.15 22.47 11.14
CA THR A 129 5.10 21.49 10.62
C THR A 129 4.82 20.10 11.18
N PHE A 130 4.90 19.09 10.31
CA PHE A 130 4.84 17.67 10.63
C PHE A 130 6.13 17.02 10.12
N ASN A 131 6.99 16.59 11.04
CA ASN A 131 8.32 16.07 10.70
C ASN A 131 8.25 14.66 10.10
N GLY A 132 7.26 13.86 10.49
CA GLY A 132 6.92 12.55 9.94
C GLY A 132 5.94 12.62 8.77
N GLY A 133 5.79 13.79 8.15
CA GLY A 133 5.16 13.94 6.85
C GLY A 133 3.65 13.78 6.81
N VAL A 134 3.15 13.27 5.68
CA VAL A 134 1.72 12.98 5.47
C VAL A 134 1.22 11.98 6.49
N ASP A 135 2.05 11.00 6.85
CA ASP A 135 1.75 9.98 7.85
C ASP A 135 1.49 10.59 9.23
N GLU A 136 2.40 11.44 9.72
CA GLU A 136 2.18 12.17 10.98
C GLU A 136 1.00 13.16 10.88
N MET A 137 0.86 13.87 9.76
CA MET A 137 -0.21 14.86 9.55
C MET A 137 -1.61 14.24 9.61
N MET A 138 -1.73 12.99 9.13
CA MET A 138 -3.00 12.27 9.04
C MET A 138 -3.21 11.23 10.14
N ASP A 139 -2.22 11.03 11.01
CA ASP A 139 -2.19 9.96 12.02
C ASP A 139 -2.35 8.56 11.40
N ILE A 140 -1.59 8.29 10.33
CA ILE A 140 -1.59 7.01 9.59
C ILE A 140 -0.16 6.50 9.41
N GLU A 141 0.01 5.21 9.18
CA GLU A 141 1.29 4.58 8.83
C GLU A 141 1.13 3.77 7.55
N HIS A 142 1.73 4.22 6.45
CA HIS A 142 1.71 3.44 5.22
C HIS A 142 2.69 2.25 5.30
N VAL A 143 2.18 1.06 5.02
CA VAL A 143 2.96 -0.18 4.91
C VAL A 143 2.83 -0.68 3.48
N PHE A 144 3.94 -0.67 2.74
CA PHE A 144 3.93 -0.95 1.31
C PHE A 144 4.27 -2.41 1.01
N TYR A 145 3.55 -2.98 0.04
CA TYR A 145 3.84 -4.27 -0.57
C TYR A 145 4.19 -4.07 -2.05
N PRO A 146 5.48 -3.80 -2.37
CA PRO A 146 5.90 -3.53 -3.73
C PRO A 146 5.90 -4.80 -4.58
N ILE A 147 5.27 -4.73 -5.75
CA ILE A 147 5.19 -5.79 -6.75
C ILE A 147 5.77 -5.25 -8.05
N SER A 148 6.89 -5.83 -8.48
CA SER A 148 7.51 -5.48 -9.75
C SER A 148 6.67 -6.06 -10.89
N THR A 149 6.19 -5.20 -11.79
CA THR A 149 5.35 -5.58 -12.92
C THR A 149 5.94 -5.05 -14.23
N THR A 150 5.29 -5.39 -15.36
CA THR A 150 5.47 -4.62 -16.60
C THR A 150 4.85 -3.23 -16.48
N ASN A 151 5.21 -2.32 -17.37
CA ASN A 151 4.57 -1.02 -17.50
C ASN A 151 3.04 -1.16 -17.67
N ILE A 152 2.28 -0.53 -16.76
CA ILE A 152 0.80 -0.53 -16.78
C ILE A 152 0.26 0.02 -18.10
N SER A 153 0.94 0.98 -18.72
CA SER A 153 0.55 1.56 -20.02
C SER A 153 0.56 0.51 -21.14
N GLU A 154 1.41 -0.51 -21.03
CA GLU A 154 1.58 -1.59 -22.00
C GLU A 154 0.67 -2.81 -21.71
N TYR A 155 -0.02 -2.82 -20.56
CA TYR A 155 -0.90 -3.92 -20.18
C TYR A 155 -1.99 -4.14 -21.25
N PRO A 156 -2.20 -5.38 -21.75
CA PRO A 156 -2.99 -5.69 -22.95
C PRO A 156 -4.50 -5.70 -22.70
N LEU A 157 -5.01 -4.63 -22.09
CA LEU A 157 -6.43 -4.38 -21.86
C LEU A 157 -6.84 -3.03 -22.44
N GLU A 158 -7.97 -2.96 -23.13
CA GLU A 158 -8.50 -1.68 -23.60
C GLU A 158 -9.03 -0.85 -22.42
N GLY A 159 -8.71 0.44 -22.38
CA GLY A 159 -9.16 1.35 -21.32
C GLY A 159 -8.11 2.39 -20.94
N ASP A 160 -8.46 3.23 -19.96
CA ASP A 160 -7.53 4.15 -19.33
C ASP A 160 -6.56 3.43 -18.37
N LEU A 161 -5.59 4.18 -17.83
CA LEU A 161 -4.60 3.63 -16.91
C LEU A 161 -5.22 3.09 -15.62
N CYS A 162 -6.35 3.64 -15.15
CA CYS A 162 -7.05 3.14 -13.97
C CYS A 162 -7.67 1.75 -14.22
N VAL A 163 -8.26 1.54 -15.39
CA VAL A 163 -8.80 0.24 -15.82
C VAL A 163 -7.67 -0.79 -15.92
N LYS A 164 -6.56 -0.42 -16.57
CA LYS A 164 -5.40 -1.30 -16.73
C LYS A 164 -4.74 -1.65 -15.40
N SER A 165 -4.50 -0.66 -14.55
CA SER A 165 -3.93 -0.83 -13.21
C SER A 165 -4.77 -1.77 -12.34
N ALA A 166 -6.10 -1.60 -12.32
CA ALA A 166 -6.98 -2.47 -11.55
C ALA A 166 -7.00 -3.92 -12.06
N ALA A 167 -6.87 -4.12 -13.37
CA ALA A 167 -6.80 -5.44 -13.96
C ALA A 167 -5.45 -6.12 -13.70
N LEU A 168 -4.35 -5.38 -13.84
CA LEU A 168 -3.01 -5.86 -13.50
C LEU A 168 -2.92 -6.18 -12.00
N ALA A 169 -3.48 -5.35 -11.12
CA ALA A 169 -3.56 -5.63 -9.69
C ALA A 169 -4.29 -6.94 -9.39
N ALA A 170 -5.38 -7.21 -10.12
CA ALA A 170 -6.13 -8.45 -9.94
C ALA A 170 -5.33 -9.68 -10.38
N GLU A 171 -4.59 -9.59 -11.48
CA GLU A 171 -3.68 -10.65 -11.92
C GLU A 171 -2.56 -10.86 -10.89
N GLU A 172 -1.85 -9.79 -10.55
CA GLU A 172 -0.68 -9.86 -9.67
C GLU A 172 -1.04 -10.27 -8.24
N LEU A 173 -2.20 -9.88 -7.71
CA LEU A 173 -2.62 -10.28 -6.36
C LEU A 173 -3.36 -11.63 -6.33
N GLY A 174 -3.71 -12.19 -7.49
CA GLY A 174 -4.49 -13.41 -7.62
C GLY A 174 -5.96 -13.24 -7.21
N LEU A 175 -6.55 -12.06 -7.46
CA LEU A 175 -7.95 -11.75 -7.12
C LEU A 175 -8.92 -12.48 -8.05
N ALA A 176 -10.05 -12.91 -7.51
CA ALA A 176 -11.13 -13.53 -8.30
C ALA A 176 -11.85 -12.54 -9.25
N GLN A 177 -11.70 -11.24 -9.02
CA GLN A 177 -12.30 -10.16 -9.80
C GLN A 177 -11.33 -8.99 -9.94
N SER A 178 -11.56 -8.11 -10.91
CA SER A 178 -10.79 -6.85 -11.03
C SER A 178 -10.86 -6.04 -9.74
N TRP A 179 -9.75 -5.37 -9.40
CA TRP A 179 -9.70 -4.45 -8.28
C TRP A 179 -10.82 -3.41 -8.41
N ALA A 180 -11.61 -3.24 -7.35
CA ALA A 180 -12.76 -2.36 -7.32
C ALA A 180 -12.78 -1.53 -6.03
N GLY A 181 -13.33 -0.33 -6.16
CA GLY A 181 -13.76 0.54 -5.07
C GLY A 181 -15.29 0.62 -5.05
N PRO A 182 -15.89 1.01 -3.92
CA PRO A 182 -16.17 2.44 -3.82
C PRO A 182 -15.84 3.04 -2.45
N SER A 183 -15.11 2.31 -1.61
CA SER A 183 -14.72 2.75 -0.28
C SER A 183 -13.31 2.25 0.04
N VAL A 184 -12.36 3.17 0.00
CA VAL A 184 -11.05 3.11 0.65
C VAL A 184 -11.17 2.38 2.01
N GLY A 185 -10.25 1.46 2.34
CA GLY A 185 -10.26 0.65 3.57
C GLY A 185 -10.21 -0.86 3.32
N THR A 186 -10.16 -1.67 4.36
CA THR A 186 -9.92 -3.13 4.25
C THR A 186 -11.04 -3.83 3.48
N GLN A 187 -10.81 -4.15 2.21
CA GLN A 187 -11.82 -4.76 1.34
C GLN A 187 -11.66 -6.27 1.20
N VAL A 188 -12.80 -6.96 1.28
CA VAL A 188 -12.86 -8.42 1.07
C VAL A 188 -12.43 -8.81 -0.34
N GLY A 189 -12.87 -8.05 -1.34
CA GLY A 189 -12.57 -8.30 -2.75
C GLY A 189 -11.12 -7.99 -3.16
N ASN A 190 -10.34 -7.35 -2.29
CA ASN A 190 -8.97 -6.92 -2.55
C ASN A 190 -7.97 -7.59 -1.60
N HIS A 191 -8.28 -8.80 -1.11
CA HIS A 191 -7.37 -9.60 -0.27
C HIS A 191 -6.85 -8.89 1.00
N GLY A 192 -7.63 -7.95 1.55
CA GLY A 192 -7.28 -7.21 2.78
C GLY A 192 -6.46 -5.94 2.57
N PHE A 193 -6.05 -5.64 1.33
CA PHE A 193 -5.41 -4.37 1.01
C PHE A 193 -6.40 -3.19 1.05
N ASP A 194 -5.90 -2.00 1.37
CA ASP A 194 -6.72 -0.83 1.67
C ASP A 194 -6.97 0.10 0.48
N TYR A 195 -5.94 0.33 -0.34
CA TYR A 195 -6.01 1.09 -1.59
C TYR A 195 -4.83 0.71 -2.49
N LEU A 196 -4.89 1.02 -3.79
CA LEU A 196 -3.87 0.64 -4.78
C LEU A 196 -2.96 1.81 -5.17
N ILE A 197 -1.64 1.61 -5.18
CA ILE A 197 -0.70 2.51 -5.89
C ILE A 197 -0.16 1.81 -7.13
N SER A 198 -0.08 2.56 -8.22
CA SER A 198 0.46 2.11 -9.48
C SER A 198 1.41 3.15 -10.05
N LEU A 199 2.68 2.77 -10.24
CA LEU A 199 3.74 3.66 -10.72
C LEU A 199 3.99 3.41 -12.21
N ALA A 200 3.79 4.44 -13.03
CA ALA A 200 3.85 4.33 -14.49
C ALA A 200 4.95 5.25 -15.06
N PRO A 201 6.09 4.72 -15.53
CA PRO A 201 7.24 5.54 -15.94
C PRO A 201 6.94 6.52 -17.07
N ASP A 202 6.03 6.15 -17.97
CA ASP A 202 5.65 6.89 -19.18
C ASP A 202 4.38 7.75 -19.02
N SER A 203 3.76 7.73 -17.83
CA SER A 203 2.64 8.61 -17.51
C SER A 203 3.15 9.96 -17.02
N ILE A 204 2.56 11.05 -17.50
CA ILE A 204 2.90 12.40 -17.05
C ILE A 204 1.94 12.80 -15.91
N GLY A 205 2.50 13.16 -14.75
CA GLY A 205 1.70 13.56 -13.59
C GLY A 205 1.05 12.35 -12.93
N GLY A 206 -0.17 12.49 -12.42
CA GLY A 206 -0.88 11.38 -11.77
C GLY A 206 -2.38 11.50 -11.93
N THR A 207 -3.07 10.40 -11.62
CA THR A 207 -4.53 10.35 -11.63
C THR A 207 -5.03 9.58 -10.42
N PHE A 208 -6.09 10.09 -9.81
CA PHE A 208 -6.86 9.38 -8.79
C PHE A 208 -7.98 8.60 -9.48
N CYS A 209 -8.03 7.30 -9.22
CA CYS A 209 -9.00 6.38 -9.80
C CYS A 209 -10.22 6.25 -8.87
N GLU A 210 -11.13 7.23 -8.93
CA GLU A 210 -12.25 7.38 -7.98
C GLU A 210 -13.07 6.11 -7.75
N THR A 211 -13.44 5.37 -8.80
CA THR A 211 -14.26 4.16 -8.66
C THR A 211 -13.47 2.90 -8.27
N ARG A 212 -12.17 3.05 -8.01
CA ARG A 212 -11.23 1.95 -7.77
C ARG A 212 -10.42 2.14 -6.51
N ASP A 213 -10.57 3.24 -5.77
CA ASP A 213 -9.77 3.51 -4.56
C ASP A 213 -8.28 3.23 -4.81
N GLY A 214 -7.76 3.84 -5.89
CA GLY A 214 -6.38 3.67 -6.29
C GLY A 214 -5.83 4.91 -6.97
N GLN A 215 -4.52 4.94 -7.17
CA GLN A 215 -3.85 6.02 -7.86
C GLN A 215 -2.87 5.50 -8.91
N ILE A 216 -2.76 6.26 -10.00
CA ILE A 216 -1.64 6.19 -10.92
C ILE A 216 -0.71 7.36 -10.61
N SER A 217 0.56 7.08 -10.38
CA SER A 217 1.58 8.10 -10.20
C SER A 217 2.66 7.92 -11.25
N GLY A 218 2.73 8.89 -12.15
CA GLY A 218 3.69 8.96 -13.22
C GLY A 218 4.95 9.73 -12.85
N THR A 219 5.75 10.02 -13.87
CA THR A 219 6.89 10.93 -13.80
C THR A 219 6.50 12.29 -14.38
N ASN A 220 7.42 13.25 -14.42
CA ASN A 220 7.17 14.54 -15.06
C ASN A 220 8.22 14.78 -16.15
N ASP A 221 7.77 15.02 -17.37
CA ASP A 221 8.61 15.22 -18.56
C ASP A 221 9.50 16.48 -18.47
N THR A 222 9.11 17.45 -17.64
CA THR A 222 9.86 18.69 -17.43
C THR A 222 10.70 18.69 -16.14
N ASP A 223 10.47 17.76 -15.23
CA ASP A 223 11.13 17.68 -13.91
C ASP A 223 11.17 16.21 -13.43
N LEU A 224 12.19 15.46 -13.88
CA LEU A 224 12.42 14.07 -13.52
C LEU A 224 13.05 13.89 -12.13
N SER A 225 12.97 14.91 -11.26
CA SER A 225 13.53 14.80 -9.92
C SER A 225 12.69 13.87 -9.04
N VAL A 226 13.36 13.18 -8.13
CA VAL A 226 12.73 12.37 -7.07
C VAL A 226 11.69 13.19 -6.31
N ASN A 227 12.00 14.46 -6.00
CA ASN A 227 11.08 15.36 -5.30
C ASN A 227 9.76 15.54 -6.05
N ARG A 228 9.81 15.74 -7.38
CA ARG A 228 8.60 15.94 -8.18
C ARG A 228 7.76 14.68 -8.28
N SER A 229 8.40 13.52 -8.44
CA SER A 229 7.70 12.24 -8.48
C SER A 229 7.07 11.86 -7.13
N GLN A 230 7.77 12.12 -6.02
CA GLN A 230 7.20 11.94 -4.67
C GLN A 230 6.05 12.92 -4.40
N PHE A 231 6.14 14.15 -4.90
CA PHE A 231 5.03 15.10 -4.86
C PHE A 231 3.79 14.54 -5.57
N THR A 232 3.95 13.96 -6.75
CA THR A 232 2.84 13.36 -7.50
C THR A 232 2.15 12.26 -6.68
N ILE A 233 2.93 11.42 -6.00
CA ILE A 233 2.38 10.37 -5.13
C ILE A 233 1.57 10.98 -3.99
N ALA A 234 2.14 11.93 -3.25
CA ALA A 234 1.45 12.59 -2.14
C ALA A 234 0.18 13.33 -2.58
N HIS A 235 0.21 13.98 -3.75
CA HIS A 235 -0.95 14.63 -4.36
C HIS A 235 -2.08 13.65 -4.65
N GLN A 236 -1.78 12.50 -5.29
CA GLN A 236 -2.83 11.53 -5.58
C GLN A 236 -3.36 10.86 -4.32
N THR A 237 -2.51 10.63 -3.30
CA THR A 237 -2.97 10.12 -2.01
C THR A 237 -3.84 11.13 -1.28
N GLY A 238 -3.59 12.43 -1.45
CA GLY A 238 -4.50 13.48 -0.98
C GLY A 238 -5.92 13.33 -1.53
N HIS A 239 -6.07 12.95 -2.81
CA HIS A 239 -7.38 12.64 -3.40
C HIS A 239 -8.00 11.36 -2.83
N ILE A 240 -7.21 10.30 -2.62
CA ILE A 240 -7.66 9.08 -1.92
C ILE A 240 -8.26 9.44 -0.55
N LEU A 241 -7.56 10.31 0.19
CA LEU A 241 -7.98 10.81 1.49
C LEU A 241 -9.14 11.82 1.42
N GLY A 242 -9.50 12.32 0.24
CA GLY A 242 -10.70 13.12 -0.02
C GLY A 242 -10.48 14.60 -0.33
N ALA A 243 -9.24 15.08 -0.42
CA ALA A 243 -8.96 16.44 -0.85
C ALA A 243 -9.36 16.66 -2.32
N GLN A 244 -9.80 17.89 -2.62
CA GLN A 244 -10.03 18.36 -3.99
C GLN A 244 -8.89 19.28 -4.43
N HIS A 245 -8.86 19.59 -5.73
CA HIS A 245 -7.88 20.53 -6.26
C HIS A 245 -8.05 21.95 -5.71
N CYS A 246 -6.93 22.61 -5.42
CA CYS A 246 -6.86 24.02 -5.01
C CYS A 246 -6.40 24.98 -6.14
N ASP A 247 -6.80 24.69 -7.38
CA ASP A 247 -6.19 25.23 -8.62
C ASP A 247 -6.12 26.76 -8.75
N ALA A 248 -6.87 27.50 -7.94
CA ALA A 248 -6.82 28.95 -7.95
C ALA A 248 -5.43 29.52 -7.64
N ASN A 249 -4.64 28.85 -6.78
CA ASN A 249 -3.40 29.44 -6.24
C ASN A 249 -2.12 28.67 -6.58
N GLN A 250 -2.16 27.45 -7.14
CA GLN A 250 -1.00 26.68 -7.64
C GLN A 250 0.21 26.55 -6.66
N GLU A 251 -0.01 26.83 -5.38
CA GLU A 251 1.03 27.01 -4.36
C GLU A 251 1.14 25.82 -3.41
N PHE A 252 0.19 24.89 -3.43
CA PHE A 252 0.07 23.83 -2.43
C PHE A 252 0.00 22.45 -3.08
N VAL A 253 0.20 21.41 -2.27
CA VAL A 253 0.28 20.02 -2.72
C VAL A 253 -0.90 19.66 -3.61
N MET A 254 -2.12 19.97 -3.15
CA MET A 254 -3.35 19.63 -3.85
C MET A 254 -3.69 20.57 -5.00
N CYS A 255 -2.81 21.46 -5.44
CA CYS A 255 -3.05 22.28 -6.62
C CYS A 255 -2.40 21.63 -7.85
N ALA A 256 -2.91 21.88 -9.06
CA ALA A 256 -2.36 21.33 -10.31
C ALA A 256 -0.94 21.87 -10.67
N GLY A 257 0.07 21.41 -9.94
CA GLY A 257 1.48 21.73 -10.17
C GLY A 257 2.05 22.71 -9.15
N GLU A 258 2.09 22.29 -7.87
CA GLU A 258 2.67 23.01 -6.73
C GLU A 258 3.95 23.78 -7.08
N ARG A 259 3.94 25.08 -6.75
CA ARG A 259 5.04 26.03 -6.94
C ARG A 259 5.48 26.71 -5.65
N ASN A 260 5.21 26.11 -4.49
CA ASN A 260 5.59 26.70 -3.21
C ASN A 260 7.11 26.97 -3.18
N PRO A 261 7.56 28.17 -2.77
CA PRO A 261 8.99 28.42 -2.58
C PRO A 261 9.64 27.41 -1.63
N LYS A 262 8.94 26.96 -0.57
CA LYS A 262 9.48 25.94 0.34
C LYS A 262 9.68 24.57 -0.32
N TYR A 263 8.82 24.20 -1.27
CA TYR A 263 9.06 22.99 -2.07
C TYR A 263 10.30 23.18 -2.96
N ILE A 264 10.42 24.33 -3.63
CA ILE A 264 11.51 24.62 -4.56
C ILE A 264 12.87 24.71 -3.83
N ASP A 265 12.90 25.40 -2.69
CA ASP A 265 14.12 25.75 -1.98
C ASP A 265 14.53 24.69 -0.95
N GLU A 266 13.55 24.03 -0.32
CA GLU A 266 13.77 23.14 0.84
C GLU A 266 13.23 21.71 0.61
N GLY A 267 12.44 21.48 -0.44
CA GLY A 267 11.77 20.21 -0.67
C GLY A 267 10.63 19.92 0.31
N ILE A 268 10.08 20.93 1.00
CA ILE A 268 8.96 20.74 1.93
C ILE A 268 7.64 20.81 1.14
N PHE A 269 6.81 19.78 1.27
CA PHE A 269 5.46 19.77 0.70
C PHE A 269 4.52 20.59 1.58
N VAL A 270 3.79 21.52 0.96
CA VAL A 270 2.89 22.42 1.71
C VAL A 270 1.43 22.16 1.34
N PHE A 271 0.63 21.70 2.29
CA PHE A 271 -0.81 21.56 2.13
C PHE A 271 -1.51 22.86 2.55
N ASP A 272 -2.54 23.29 1.81
CA ASP A 272 -3.47 24.30 2.31
C ASP A 272 -4.37 23.67 3.38
N LYS A 273 -4.72 24.46 4.41
CA LYS A 273 -5.61 23.99 5.49
C LYS A 273 -6.94 23.47 4.97
N ALA A 274 -7.54 24.08 3.94
CA ALA A 274 -8.82 23.61 3.40
C ALA A 274 -8.67 22.22 2.79
N SER A 275 -7.59 21.95 2.05
CA SER A 275 -7.30 20.62 1.52
C SER A 275 -7.09 19.60 2.65
N ARG A 276 -6.27 19.94 3.66
CA ARG A 276 -6.05 19.07 4.81
C ARG A 276 -7.34 18.77 5.57
N ASP A 277 -8.21 19.76 5.77
CA ASP A 277 -9.46 19.57 6.53
C ASP A 277 -10.50 18.73 5.76
N MET A 278 -10.35 18.59 4.43
CA MET A 278 -11.14 17.66 3.63
C MET A 278 -10.62 16.23 3.67
N MET A 279 -9.32 16.06 3.96
CA MET A 279 -8.71 14.75 4.09
C MET A 279 -9.24 14.08 5.37
N ALA A 280 -9.63 12.82 5.26
CA ALA A 280 -10.05 12.01 6.40
C ALA A 280 -9.30 10.68 6.36
N ASN A 281 -9.02 10.12 7.55
CA ASN A 281 -8.65 8.72 7.64
C ASN A 281 -9.89 7.90 7.24
N LYS A 282 -9.89 7.38 6.01
CA LYS A 282 -10.99 6.56 5.48
C LYS A 282 -10.77 5.07 5.73
N PHE A 283 -9.71 4.70 6.45
CA PHE A 283 -9.24 3.33 6.61
C PHE A 283 -9.66 2.66 7.92
N GLU A 284 -10.40 3.39 8.78
CA GLU A 284 -10.97 2.91 10.06
C GLU A 284 -12.34 2.23 9.91
#